data_AF-A0A124GKI2-F1
#
_entry.id   AF-A0A124GKI2-F1
#
_cell.length_a   1.000
_cell.length_b   1.000
_cell.length_c   1.000
_cell.angle_alpha   90.00
_cell.angle_beta   90.00
_cell.angle_gamma   90.00
#
_symmetry.space_group_name_H-M   'P 1'
#
loop_
_entity.id
_entity.type
_entity.pdbx_description
1 polymer ?
#
loop_
_entity_poly.entity_id
_entity_poly.type
_entity_poly.pdbx_seq_one_letter_code
_entity_poly.pdbx_strand_id
1 'polypeptide(L)'
;MKKCAFLAVALSVIPFIAQAADTSALAQLSTCDSHSLNFLQDSGFTTLIPHKGEGASLQLQDGKQQGDTTRWLFAKPVVEKGIVLKGFYQSRMELAGSEFINWGFYSDQGIEEIAQMLDKEKVGPLTLAGGVYARPEAWSAEREAWVREDPSDTSGKLVTQGAERVLLIEPLDPNEGLPAKSMVTCSLQGKLSKDILASSRPDLTPR
;
A
#
# COMPACT_ATOMS: atom_id res chain seq x y z
N MET A 1 10.27 -46.47 -57.81
CA MET A 1 11.02 -45.74 -56.76
C MET A 1 10.64 -44.27 -56.91
N LYS A 2 10.16 -43.46 -55.97
CA LYS A 2 9.76 -43.50 -54.56
C LYS A 2 8.69 -42.38 -54.45
N LYS A 3 7.54 -42.62 -53.81
CA LYS A 3 6.53 -41.58 -53.53
C LYS A 3 6.94 -40.87 -52.23
N CYS A 4 7.22 -39.56 -52.27
CA CYS A 4 7.42 -38.75 -51.07
C CYS A 4 6.07 -38.14 -50.66
N ALA A 5 5.55 -38.58 -49.52
CA ALA A 5 4.43 -37.95 -48.84
C ALA A 5 4.97 -36.83 -47.95
N PHE A 6 4.51 -35.59 -48.16
CA PHE A 6 4.77 -34.48 -47.25
C PHE A 6 3.69 -34.47 -46.16
N LEU A 7 4.08 -34.75 -44.91
CA LEU A 7 3.24 -34.49 -43.74
C LEU A 7 3.38 -33.00 -43.36
N ALA A 8 2.28 -32.26 -43.43
CA ALA A 8 2.19 -30.93 -42.84
C ALA A 8 1.85 -31.07 -41.36
N VAL A 9 2.78 -30.68 -40.48
CA VAL A 9 2.54 -30.56 -39.03
C VAL A 9 1.96 -29.17 -38.78
N ALA A 10 0.69 -29.10 -38.39
CA ALA A 10 0.07 -27.87 -37.93
C ALA A 10 0.50 -27.60 -36.48
N LEU A 11 1.39 -26.63 -36.27
CA LEU A 11 1.65 -26.07 -34.94
C LEU A 11 0.48 -25.14 -34.57
N SER A 12 -0.43 -25.63 -33.73
CA SER A 12 -1.40 -24.80 -33.03
C SER A 12 -0.69 -24.02 -31.92
N VAL A 13 -0.40 -22.75 -32.19
CA VAL A 13 0.09 -21.78 -31.20
C VAL A 13 -1.10 -21.41 -30.31
N ILE A 14 -1.16 -21.97 -29.10
CA ILE A 14 -2.12 -21.55 -28.08
C ILE A 14 -1.60 -20.24 -27.51
N PRO A 15 -2.28 -19.09 -27.68
CA PRO A 15 -1.89 -17.88 -26.99
C PRO A 15 -2.16 -18.10 -25.50
N PHE A 16 -1.08 -18.25 -24.72
CA PHE A 16 -1.14 -18.02 -23.28
C PHE A 16 -1.44 -16.54 -23.08
N ILE A 17 -2.74 -16.21 -22.98
CA ILE A 17 -3.14 -14.94 -22.37
C ILE A 17 -2.81 -15.12 -20.90
N ALA A 18 -1.62 -14.66 -20.50
CA ALA A 18 -1.29 -14.46 -19.10
C ALA A 18 -2.24 -13.37 -18.59
N GLN A 19 -3.38 -13.80 -18.05
CA GLN A 19 -4.26 -12.92 -17.32
C GLN A 19 -3.51 -12.59 -16.04
N ALA A 20 -2.86 -11.42 -16.00
CA ALA A 20 -2.30 -10.89 -14.78
C ALA A 20 -3.45 -10.90 -13.76
N ALA A 21 -3.29 -11.66 -12.68
CA ALA A 21 -4.28 -11.66 -11.62
C ALA A 21 -4.39 -10.23 -11.11
N ASP A 22 -5.59 -9.62 -11.21
CA ASP A 22 -5.83 -8.29 -10.68
C ASP A 22 -5.50 -8.31 -9.18
N THR A 23 -4.42 -7.61 -8.85
CA THR A 23 -3.96 -7.43 -7.48
C THR A 23 -4.89 -6.41 -6.85
N SER A 24 -5.51 -6.75 -5.72
CA SER A 24 -6.47 -5.84 -5.06
C SER A 24 -5.81 -4.52 -4.69
N ALA A 25 -6.57 -3.42 -4.63
CA ALA A 25 -6.05 -2.13 -4.18
C ALA A 25 -5.40 -2.24 -2.80
N LEU A 26 -5.98 -3.06 -1.92
CA LEU A 26 -5.42 -3.30 -0.60
C LEU A 26 -4.08 -4.04 -0.64
N ALA A 27 -3.91 -5.04 -1.52
CA ALA A 27 -2.63 -5.71 -1.71
C ALA A 27 -1.57 -4.79 -2.36
N GLN A 28 -1.99 -3.95 -3.32
CA GLN A 28 -1.10 -2.93 -3.91
C GLN A 28 -0.62 -1.94 -2.85
N LEU A 29 -1.55 -1.35 -2.06
CA LEU A 29 -1.22 -0.47 -0.94
C LEU A 29 -0.20 -1.12 -0.01
N SER A 30 -0.44 -2.39 0.34
CA SER A 30 0.34 -3.13 1.34
C SER A 30 1.78 -3.45 0.92
N THR A 31 2.21 -3.06 -0.28
CA THR A 31 3.64 -3.04 -0.64
C THR A 31 4.40 -1.97 0.14
N CYS A 32 3.75 -0.86 0.50
CA CYS A 32 4.36 0.34 1.08
C CYS A 32 5.57 0.86 0.28
N ASP A 33 5.62 0.56 -1.02
CA ASP A 33 6.65 1.00 -1.94
C ASP A 33 6.05 1.93 -3.03
N SER A 34 6.85 2.25 -4.05
CA SER A 34 6.46 3.10 -5.17
C SER A 34 5.20 2.65 -5.94
N HIS A 35 4.76 1.40 -5.77
CA HIS A 35 3.56 0.85 -6.40
C HIS A 35 2.32 0.95 -5.50
N SER A 36 2.46 1.41 -4.25
CA SER A 36 1.38 1.41 -3.26
C SER A 36 0.18 2.29 -3.62
N LEU A 37 0.33 3.18 -4.61
CA LEU A 37 -0.73 4.03 -5.14
C LEU A 37 -1.17 3.67 -6.56
N ASN A 38 -0.67 2.57 -7.14
CA ASN A 38 -1.01 2.17 -8.51
C ASN A 38 -2.49 1.85 -8.70
N PHE A 39 -3.19 1.47 -7.62
CA PHE A 39 -4.62 1.19 -7.65
C PHE A 39 -5.46 2.42 -8.05
N LEU A 40 -4.90 3.64 -7.95
CA LEU A 40 -5.58 4.87 -8.40
C LEU A 40 -5.79 4.89 -9.91
N GLN A 41 -5.01 4.13 -10.67
CA GLN A 41 -5.19 3.97 -12.12
C GLN A 41 -6.43 3.13 -12.46
N ASP A 42 -7.00 2.41 -11.49
CA ASP A 42 -8.26 1.72 -11.67
C ASP A 42 -9.43 2.72 -11.65
N SER A 43 -10.27 2.63 -12.67
CA SER A 43 -11.52 3.38 -12.81
C SER A 43 -12.45 3.30 -11.59
N GLY A 44 -12.38 2.21 -10.82
CA GLY A 44 -13.11 2.03 -9.56
C GLY A 44 -12.68 3.02 -8.47
N PHE A 45 -11.48 3.58 -8.56
CA PHE A 45 -10.94 4.53 -7.58
C PHE A 45 -10.81 5.95 -8.11
N THR A 46 -10.71 6.17 -9.43
CA THR A 46 -10.46 7.50 -10.01
C THR A 46 -11.48 8.57 -9.56
N THR A 47 -12.75 8.20 -9.41
CA THR A 47 -13.80 9.14 -8.95
C THR A 47 -13.92 9.23 -7.42
N LEU A 48 -13.40 8.24 -6.71
CA LEU A 48 -13.45 8.17 -5.24
C LEU A 48 -12.26 8.90 -4.61
N ILE A 49 -11.12 8.89 -5.29
CA ILE A 49 -9.90 9.57 -4.91
C ILE A 49 -9.40 10.32 -6.17
N PRO A 50 -9.97 11.50 -6.46
CA PRO A 50 -9.58 12.30 -7.62
C PRO A 50 -8.09 12.60 -7.59
N HIS A 51 -7.44 12.52 -8.75
CA HIS A 51 -6.02 12.80 -8.88
C HIS A 51 -5.66 13.28 -10.28
N LYS A 52 -4.47 13.87 -10.42
CA LYS A 52 -3.84 14.19 -11.70
C LYS A 52 -2.46 13.56 -11.78
N GLY A 53 -2.01 13.28 -12.98
CA GLY A 53 -0.71 12.66 -13.23
C GLY A 53 -0.67 11.19 -12.82
N GLU A 54 0.50 10.59 -13.01
CA GLU A 54 0.76 9.17 -12.76
C GLU A 54 2.16 9.01 -12.13
N GLY A 55 2.36 7.92 -11.40
CA GLY A 55 3.63 7.60 -10.74
C GLY A 55 4.15 8.77 -9.88
N ALA A 56 5.36 9.25 -10.19
CA ALA A 56 6.00 10.34 -9.46
C ALA A 56 5.33 11.73 -9.63
N SER A 57 4.44 11.88 -10.63
CA SER A 57 3.71 13.14 -10.87
C SER A 57 2.31 13.15 -10.28
N LEU A 58 1.94 12.07 -9.59
CA LEU A 58 0.61 11.87 -9.03
C LEU A 58 0.30 12.96 -7.99
N GLN A 59 -0.86 13.59 -8.13
CA GLN A 59 -1.35 14.62 -7.23
C GLN A 59 -2.80 14.31 -6.87
N LEU A 60 -3.04 13.90 -5.62
CA LEU A 60 -4.39 13.69 -5.08
C LEU A 60 -5.13 15.02 -4.91
N GLN A 61 -6.44 15.01 -5.15
CA GLN A 61 -7.31 16.19 -5.19
C GLN A 61 -8.60 15.96 -4.41
N ASP A 62 -9.28 17.05 -4.04
CA ASP A 62 -10.64 17.04 -3.49
C ASP A 62 -10.83 16.21 -2.20
N GLY A 63 -9.76 16.00 -1.43
CA GLY A 63 -9.83 15.39 -0.11
C GLY A 63 -10.20 16.40 0.98
N LYS A 64 -10.90 15.93 2.02
CA LYS A 64 -11.26 16.76 3.17
C LYS A 64 -10.08 16.85 4.15
N GLN A 65 -9.55 18.05 4.35
CA GLN A 65 -8.47 18.33 5.30
C GLN A 65 -8.98 18.38 6.75
N GLN A 66 -8.25 17.77 7.68
CA GLN A 66 -8.42 17.92 9.13
C GLN A 66 -7.05 17.76 9.80
N GLY A 67 -6.48 18.87 10.27
CA GLY A 67 -5.10 18.91 10.73
C GLY A 67 -4.14 18.54 9.59
N ASP A 68 -3.22 17.62 9.86
CA ASP A 68 -2.24 17.11 8.90
C ASP A 68 -2.77 15.97 8.02
N THR A 69 -4.04 15.58 8.18
CA THR A 69 -4.66 14.46 7.47
C THR A 69 -5.64 14.94 6.41
N THR A 70 -5.51 14.43 5.20
CA THR A 70 -6.48 14.55 4.11
C THR A 70 -7.24 13.23 3.97
N ARG A 71 -8.57 13.27 3.86
CA ARG A 71 -9.44 12.08 3.80
C ARG A 71 -10.38 12.09 2.60
N TRP A 72 -10.63 10.92 2.02
CA TRP A 72 -11.62 10.64 0.99
C TRP A 72 -12.55 9.53 1.49
N LEU A 73 -13.72 9.90 2.03
CA LEU A 73 -14.71 8.93 2.48
C LEU A 73 -15.63 8.54 1.31
N PHE A 74 -15.83 7.26 1.11
CA PHE A 74 -16.58 6.75 -0.03
C PHE A 74 -18.07 6.68 0.31
N ALA A 75 -18.90 7.38 -0.45
CA ALA A 75 -20.36 7.30 -0.31
C ALA A 75 -20.89 5.89 -0.57
N LYS A 76 -20.26 5.18 -1.51
CA LYS A 76 -20.45 3.75 -1.76
C LYS A 76 -19.13 3.04 -1.48
N PRO A 77 -19.06 2.15 -0.47
CA PRO A 77 -17.84 1.39 -0.19
C PRO A 77 -17.38 0.57 -1.39
N VAL A 78 -16.06 0.40 -1.54
CA VAL A 78 -15.48 -0.51 -2.51
C VAL A 78 -15.32 -1.87 -1.84
N VAL A 79 -15.72 -2.95 -2.51
CA VAL A 79 -15.59 -4.31 -1.96
C VAL A 79 -14.62 -5.11 -2.81
N GLU A 80 -13.49 -5.49 -2.23
CA GLU A 80 -12.46 -6.29 -2.89
C GLU A 80 -12.19 -7.54 -2.08
N LYS A 81 -12.33 -8.72 -2.68
CA LYS A 81 -11.99 -10.01 -2.05
C LYS A 81 -12.62 -10.19 -0.65
N GLY A 82 -13.81 -9.62 -0.44
CA GLY A 82 -14.55 -9.68 0.83
C GLY A 82 -14.19 -8.59 1.84
N ILE A 83 -13.23 -7.71 1.53
CA ILE A 83 -12.88 -6.53 2.33
C ILE A 83 -13.64 -5.32 1.79
N VAL A 84 -14.26 -4.57 2.69
CA VAL A 84 -15.09 -3.39 2.44
C VAL A 84 -14.29 -2.15 2.80
N LEU A 85 -13.76 -1.47 1.78
CA LEU A 85 -13.02 -0.22 1.90
C LEU A 85 -13.99 0.96 1.96
N LYS A 86 -13.89 1.75 3.03
CA LYS A 86 -14.82 2.85 3.37
C LYS A 86 -14.30 4.21 2.99
N GLY A 87 -13.00 4.31 2.77
CA GLY A 87 -12.34 5.55 2.40
C GLY A 87 -10.83 5.37 2.41
N PHE A 88 -10.16 6.38 1.88
CA PHE A 88 -8.72 6.49 1.85
C PHE A 88 -8.29 7.74 2.63
N TYR A 89 -7.07 7.74 3.12
CA TYR A 89 -6.48 8.93 3.74
C TYR A 89 -4.99 9.00 3.44
N GLN A 90 -4.46 10.21 3.60
CA GLN A 90 -3.03 10.42 3.76
C GLN A 90 -2.79 11.48 4.83
N SER A 91 -1.68 11.38 5.54
CA SER A 91 -1.21 12.44 6.44
C SER A 91 0.28 12.67 6.27
N ARG A 92 0.72 13.89 6.55
CA ARG A 92 2.13 14.26 6.50
C ARG A 92 2.43 15.28 7.58
N MET A 93 3.03 14.84 8.67
CA MET A 93 3.32 15.65 9.85
C MET A 93 4.80 15.57 10.23
N GLU A 94 5.23 16.46 11.13
CA GLU A 94 6.55 16.41 11.73
C GLU A 94 6.40 16.30 13.25
N LEU A 95 7.13 15.36 13.86
CA LEU A 95 7.14 15.16 15.29
C LEU A 95 8.59 14.99 15.77
N ALA A 96 9.02 15.86 16.68
CA ALA A 96 10.36 15.85 17.27
C ALA A 96 11.51 15.80 16.22
N GLY A 97 11.35 16.51 15.09
CA GLY A 97 12.33 16.57 14.00
C GLY A 97 12.36 15.32 13.11
N SER A 98 11.41 14.40 13.29
CA SER A 98 11.18 13.26 12.41
C SER A 98 9.93 13.50 11.57
N GLU A 99 10.03 13.27 10.26
CA GLU A 99 8.88 13.36 9.37
C GLU A 99 8.07 12.07 9.44
N PHE A 100 6.74 12.18 9.40
CA PHE A 100 5.80 11.06 9.35
C PHE A 100 4.87 11.21 8.17
N ILE A 101 4.91 10.25 7.25
CA ILE A 101 4.01 10.15 6.11
C ILE A 101 3.19 8.89 6.26
N ASN A 102 1.86 9.03 6.36
CA ASN A 102 0.95 7.90 6.43
C ASN A 102 -0.01 7.94 5.25
N TRP A 103 -0.39 6.78 4.72
CA TRP A 103 -1.46 6.65 3.75
C TRP A 103 -2.10 5.28 3.87
N GLY A 104 -3.40 5.20 3.63
CA GLY A 104 -4.11 3.97 3.94
C GLY A 104 -5.60 3.98 3.68
N PHE A 105 -6.21 2.82 3.89
CA PHE A 105 -7.65 2.63 3.79
C PHE A 105 -8.30 2.47 5.16
N TYR A 106 -9.53 2.95 5.28
CA TYR A 106 -10.46 2.57 6.34
C TYR A 106 -11.28 1.36 5.91
N SER A 107 -11.57 0.44 6.83
CA SER A 107 -12.26 -0.83 6.54
C SER A 107 -13.35 -1.19 7.55
N ASP A 108 -14.42 -1.86 7.10
CA ASP A 108 -15.47 -2.42 7.98
C ASP A 108 -15.09 -3.79 8.58
N GLN A 109 -13.95 -4.36 8.19
CA GLN A 109 -13.42 -5.61 8.74
C GLN A 109 -12.56 -5.38 9.97
N GLY A 110 -12.41 -6.41 10.82
CA GLY A 110 -11.39 -6.43 11.86
C GLY A 110 -9.99 -6.63 11.29
N ILE A 111 -8.98 -6.52 12.17
CA ILE A 111 -7.57 -6.61 11.77
C ILE A 111 -7.21 -8.04 11.32
N GLU A 112 -7.82 -9.06 11.91
CA GLU A 112 -7.56 -10.47 11.59
C GLU A 112 -8.08 -10.84 10.19
N GLU A 113 -9.28 -10.40 9.81
CA GLU A 113 -9.83 -10.70 8.49
C GLU A 113 -9.00 -10.05 7.37
N ILE A 114 -8.51 -8.83 7.61
CA ILE A 114 -7.63 -8.12 6.68
C ILE A 114 -6.28 -8.85 6.58
N ALA A 115 -5.67 -9.19 7.71
CA ALA A 115 -4.39 -9.90 7.72
C ALA A 115 -4.47 -11.25 6.98
N GLN A 116 -5.55 -12.01 7.18
CA GLN A 116 -5.80 -13.26 6.47
C GLN A 116 -5.99 -13.07 4.96
N MET A 117 -6.63 -11.97 4.55
CA MET A 117 -6.77 -11.65 3.13
C MET A 117 -5.40 -11.33 2.52
N LEU A 118 -4.59 -10.51 3.18
CA LEU A 118 -3.25 -10.14 2.72
C LEU A 118 -2.26 -11.31 2.68
N ASP A 119 -2.39 -12.27 3.60
CA ASP A 119 -1.63 -13.52 3.58
C ASP A 119 -1.93 -14.33 2.31
N LYS A 120 -3.21 -14.44 1.91
CA LYS A 120 -3.61 -15.10 0.65
C LYS A 120 -3.07 -14.39 -0.59
N GLU A 121 -2.92 -13.07 -0.52
CA GLU A 121 -2.31 -12.22 -1.55
C GLU A 121 -0.77 -12.27 -1.52
N LYS A 122 -0.16 -13.00 -0.58
CA LYS A 122 1.29 -13.16 -0.43
C LYS A 122 2.04 -11.83 -0.23
N VAL A 123 1.42 -10.91 0.49
CA VAL A 123 2.00 -9.60 0.87
C VAL A 123 3.20 -9.75 1.83
N GLY A 124 3.54 -10.97 2.23
CA GLY A 124 4.67 -11.28 3.11
C GLY A 124 4.24 -11.31 4.58
N PRO A 125 5.13 -11.76 5.48
CA PRO A 125 4.72 -12.05 6.84
C PRO A 125 4.33 -10.77 7.57
N LEU A 126 3.15 -10.80 8.18
CA LEU A 126 2.67 -9.84 9.16
C LEU A 126 2.87 -10.44 10.55
N THR A 127 3.36 -9.65 11.49
CA THR A 127 3.53 -10.08 12.88
C THR A 127 2.53 -9.35 13.75
N LEU A 128 1.79 -10.08 14.58
CA LEU A 128 0.88 -9.50 15.56
C LEU A 128 1.65 -9.11 16.83
N ALA A 129 1.63 -7.83 17.19
CA ALA A 129 2.19 -7.32 18.44
C ALA A 129 1.32 -6.17 18.96
N GLY A 130 1.00 -6.17 20.27
CA GLY A 130 0.25 -5.08 20.88
C GLY A 130 -1.16 -4.84 20.30
N GLY A 131 -1.77 -5.84 19.67
CA GLY A 131 -3.08 -5.69 19.01
C GLY A 131 -3.02 -5.07 17.62
N VAL A 132 -1.84 -5.00 17.00
CA VAL A 132 -1.60 -4.49 15.66
C VAL A 132 -0.81 -5.51 14.86
N TYR A 133 -1.21 -5.77 13.61
CA TYR A 133 -0.35 -6.50 12.68
C TYR A 133 0.62 -5.53 12.03
N ALA A 134 1.91 -5.87 12.03
CA ALA A 134 2.96 -5.01 11.50
C ALA A 134 3.92 -5.76 10.57
N ARG A 135 4.47 -5.02 9.60
CA ARG A 135 5.63 -5.42 8.79
C ARG A 135 6.61 -4.25 8.67
N PRO A 136 7.55 -4.10 9.62
CA PRO A 136 8.54 -3.03 9.62
C PRO A 136 9.75 -3.35 8.74
N GLU A 137 10.28 -2.30 8.11
CA GLU A 137 11.49 -2.34 7.30
C GLU A 137 12.28 -1.04 7.52
N ALA A 138 13.58 -1.14 7.74
CA ALA A 138 14.49 0.00 7.80
C ALA A 138 15.22 0.21 6.47
N TRP A 139 15.49 1.48 6.16
CA TRP A 139 16.31 1.83 5.02
C TRP A 139 17.79 1.53 5.29
N SER A 140 18.40 0.71 4.44
CA SER A 140 19.84 0.49 4.42
C SER A 140 20.50 1.41 3.39
N ALA A 141 21.25 2.40 3.86
CA ALA A 141 22.00 3.30 2.97
C ALA A 141 23.09 2.56 2.18
N GLU A 142 23.67 1.49 2.73
CA GLU A 142 24.68 0.67 2.03
C GLU A 142 24.07 -0.10 0.86
N ARG A 143 22.85 -0.61 1.02
CA ARG A 143 22.17 -1.43 0.01
C ARG A 143 21.24 -0.65 -0.90
N GLU A 144 21.01 0.62 -0.58
CA GLU A 144 19.99 1.48 -1.20
C GLU A 144 18.62 0.77 -1.25
N ALA A 145 18.27 0.08 -0.17
CA ALA A 145 17.10 -0.79 -0.13
C ALA A 145 16.48 -0.88 1.27
N TRP A 146 15.18 -1.19 1.29
CA TRP A 146 14.44 -1.55 2.49
C TRP A 146 14.83 -2.95 2.95
N VAL A 147 15.17 -3.08 4.23
CA VAL A 147 15.54 -4.33 4.87
C VAL A 147 14.57 -4.61 6.00
N ARG A 148 14.04 -5.82 6.02
CA ARG A 148 13.09 -6.26 7.04
C ARG A 148 13.70 -6.20 8.43
N GLU A 149 12.92 -5.71 9.38
CA GLU A 149 13.28 -5.69 10.79
C GLU A 149 12.43 -6.69 11.60
N ASP A 150 12.92 -7.04 12.79
CA ASP A 150 12.09 -7.72 13.77
C ASP A 150 11.15 -6.68 14.42
N PRO A 151 9.81 -6.85 14.34
CA PRO A 151 8.87 -5.92 14.95
C PRO A 151 9.04 -5.73 16.46
N SER A 152 9.61 -6.71 17.16
CA SER A 152 9.92 -6.57 18.59
C SER A 152 11.05 -5.58 18.87
N ASP A 153 11.91 -5.31 17.89
CA ASP A 153 13.03 -4.38 18.04
C ASP A 153 12.62 -2.92 17.80
N THR A 154 11.54 -2.66 17.03
CA THR A 154 11.18 -1.29 16.61
C THR A 154 9.80 -0.82 17.05
N SER A 155 8.93 -1.70 17.52
CA SER A 155 7.57 -1.34 17.97
C SER A 155 7.56 -0.20 19.00
N GLY A 156 6.88 0.89 18.65
CA GLY A 156 6.68 2.05 19.53
C GLY A 156 7.91 2.94 19.72
N LYS A 157 8.99 2.73 18.94
CA LYS A 157 10.20 3.56 19.00
C LYS A 157 10.16 4.61 17.90
N LEU A 158 10.52 5.85 18.26
CA LEU A 158 10.70 6.93 17.30
C LEU A 158 11.98 6.70 16.50
N VAL A 159 11.87 6.69 15.17
CA VAL A 159 13.03 6.60 14.29
C VAL A 159 13.63 8.00 14.14
N THR A 160 14.77 8.20 14.80
CA THR A 160 15.51 9.48 14.82
C THR A 160 16.79 9.45 13.99
N GLN A 161 17.22 8.26 13.56
CA GLN A 161 18.34 8.06 12.65
C GLN A 161 17.91 7.11 11.53
N GLY A 162 18.20 7.47 10.28
CA GLY A 162 17.75 6.71 9.11
C GLY A 162 16.27 6.94 8.79
N ALA A 163 15.64 5.94 8.19
CA ALA A 163 14.23 5.92 7.86
C ALA A 163 13.67 4.51 8.03
N GLU A 164 12.40 4.43 8.41
CA GLU A 164 11.65 3.18 8.55
C GLU A 164 10.35 3.33 7.78
N ARG A 165 9.91 2.22 7.17
CA ARG A 165 8.54 2.09 6.70
C ARG A 165 7.88 0.89 7.36
N VAL A 166 6.59 1.00 7.61
CA VAL A 166 5.82 -0.05 8.28
C VAL A 166 4.46 -0.19 7.60
N LEU A 167 4.10 -1.41 7.22
CA LEU A 167 2.70 -1.76 6.99
C LEU A 167 2.06 -2.07 8.35
N LEU A 168 0.97 -1.40 8.69
CA LEU A 168 0.20 -1.58 9.91
C LEU A 168 -1.24 -1.96 9.56
N ILE A 169 -1.82 -2.87 10.34
CA ILE A 169 -3.26 -3.14 10.36
C ILE A 169 -3.70 -3.02 11.81
N GLU A 170 -4.46 -1.98 12.10
CA GLU A 170 -4.79 -1.57 13.46
C GLU A 170 -6.30 -1.32 13.61
N PRO A 171 -6.87 -1.55 14.81
CA PRO A 171 -8.21 -1.09 15.11
C PRO A 171 -8.30 0.42 14.97
N LEU A 172 -9.38 0.92 14.39
CA LEU A 172 -9.61 2.36 14.30
C LEU A 172 -9.90 2.90 15.71
N ASP A 173 -9.24 3.99 16.10
CA ASP A 173 -9.55 4.68 17.35
C ASP A 173 -11.03 5.11 17.35
N PRO A 174 -11.86 4.67 18.33
CA PRO A 174 -13.27 5.06 18.40
C PRO A 174 -13.48 6.59 18.46
N ASN A 175 -12.48 7.36 18.88
CA ASN A 175 -12.54 8.81 18.94
C ASN A 175 -12.39 9.51 17.57
N GLU A 176 -11.96 8.78 16.53
CA GLU A 176 -11.89 9.32 15.15
C GLU A 176 -13.28 9.62 14.59
N GLY A 177 -14.35 9.02 15.14
CA GLY A 177 -15.72 9.28 14.72
C GLY A 177 -16.03 8.83 13.28
N LEU A 178 -15.22 7.93 12.72
CA LEU A 178 -15.40 7.40 11.37
C LEU A 178 -16.17 6.07 11.43
N PRO A 179 -17.07 5.80 10.46
CA PRO A 179 -17.85 4.57 10.41
C PRO A 179 -17.02 3.43 9.79
N ALA A 180 -15.94 3.03 10.47
CA ALA A 180 -15.06 1.92 10.12
C ALA A 180 -14.60 1.21 11.40
N LYS A 181 -14.08 -0.02 11.27
CA LYS A 181 -13.58 -0.81 12.42
C LYS A 181 -12.06 -0.81 12.52
N SER A 182 -11.38 -0.75 11.38
CA SER A 182 -9.93 -0.84 11.30
C SER A 182 -9.39 0.06 10.20
N MET A 183 -8.08 0.18 10.18
CA MET A 183 -7.32 0.83 9.13
C MET A 183 -6.12 0.00 8.71
N VAL A 184 -5.76 0.11 7.43
CA VAL A 184 -4.53 -0.45 6.87
C VAL A 184 -3.67 0.71 6.42
N THR A 185 -2.51 0.84 7.06
CA THR A 185 -1.65 2.00 6.98
C THR A 185 -0.30 1.59 6.44
N CYS A 186 0.17 2.26 5.39
CA CYS A 186 1.60 2.38 5.17
C CYS A 186 2.08 3.65 5.88
N SER A 187 3.07 3.47 6.76
CA SER A 187 3.76 4.55 7.45
C SER A 187 5.19 4.63 6.96
N LEU A 188 5.69 5.84 6.77
CA LEU A 188 7.08 6.14 6.45
C LEU A 188 7.54 7.23 7.41
N GLN A 189 8.59 6.95 8.19
CA GLN A 189 9.10 7.85 9.22
C GLN A 189 10.62 8.02 9.20
N GLY A 190 11.11 9.14 9.74
CA GLY A 190 12.54 9.41 9.91
C GLY A 190 13.05 10.56 9.04
N LYS A 191 14.32 10.48 8.64
CA LYS A 191 14.97 11.45 7.75
C LYS A 191 14.78 11.03 6.29
N LEU A 192 13.73 11.55 5.66
CA LEU A 192 13.31 11.11 4.33
C LEU A 192 14.06 11.86 3.22
N SER A 193 15.08 11.21 2.65
CA SER A 193 15.79 11.72 1.48
C SER A 193 14.94 11.59 0.21
N LYS A 194 15.41 12.21 -0.88
CA LYS A 194 14.79 12.06 -2.21
C LYS A 194 14.71 10.59 -2.65
N ASP A 195 15.75 9.79 -2.42
CA ASP A 195 15.81 8.40 -2.85
C ASP A 195 14.87 7.52 -2.02
N ILE A 196 14.79 7.78 -0.71
CA ILE A 196 13.84 7.14 0.19
C ILE A 196 12.40 7.42 -0.27
N LEU A 197 12.08 8.69 -0.56
CA LEU A 197 10.75 9.05 -1.09
C LEU A 197 10.49 8.41 -2.45
N ALA A 198 11.45 8.42 -3.38
CA ALA A 198 11.28 7.79 -4.69
C ALA A 198 10.95 6.28 -4.59
N SER A 199 11.45 5.60 -3.56
CA SER A 199 11.21 4.17 -3.32
C SER A 199 9.84 3.83 -2.70
N SER A 200 9.15 4.81 -2.10
CA SER A 200 7.92 4.56 -1.31
C SER A 200 6.76 5.50 -1.63
N ARG A 201 7.04 6.79 -1.81
CA ARG A 201 6.09 7.86 -2.13
C ARG A 201 6.68 8.76 -3.23
N PRO A 202 6.87 8.24 -4.45
CA PRO A 202 7.48 8.99 -5.54
C PRO A 202 6.65 10.22 -5.96
N ASP A 203 5.37 10.25 -5.58
CA ASP A 203 4.45 11.37 -5.74
C ASP A 203 4.79 12.59 -4.86
N LEU A 204 5.65 12.41 -3.86
CA LEU A 204 6.01 13.45 -2.89
C LEU A 204 7.43 13.99 -3.12
N THR A 205 7.60 15.27 -2.80
CA THR A 205 8.92 15.90 -2.71
C THR A 205 9.43 15.92 -1.26
N PRO A 206 10.76 15.87 -1.03
CA PRO A 206 11.34 16.15 0.29
C PRO A 206 10.90 17.52 0.83
N ARG A 207 10.80 17.64 2.16
CA ARG A 207 10.62 18.93 2.85
C ARG A 207 11.95 19.65 3.03
#